data_AF-A0A933GW84-F1
#
_entry.id   AF-A0A933GW84-F1
#
_cell.length_a   1.000
_cell.length_b   1.000
_cell.length_c   1.000
_cell.angle_alpha   90.00
_cell.angle_beta   90.00
_cell.angle_gamma   90.00
#
_symmetry.space_group_name_H-M   'P 1'
#
loop_
_entity.id
_entity.type
_entity.pdbx_description
1 polymer ?
#
loop_
_entity_poly.entity_id
_entity_poly.type
_entity_poly.pdbx_seq_one_letter_code
_entity_poly.pdbx_strand_id
1 'polypeptide(L)'
;MTSITRHDSPDGSVFHEVLSEHRVVCYVHWKPLARRWIEQNLPGWGITAIVQLMWQWVDRGGEVDRVEETKEEYRDKWTHHYDLRIPVKDRRVYVETRLDIEDKVAYVVNVHDP
;
A
#
# COMPACT_ATOMS: atom_id res chain seq x y z
N MET A 1 33.36 6.38 -2.88
CA MET A 1 31.94 6.16 -3.27
C MET A 1 31.28 5.46 -2.10
N THR A 2 30.48 6.18 -1.34
CA THR A 2 29.85 5.68 -0.11
C THR A 2 28.72 4.73 -0.48
N SER A 3 28.90 3.45 -0.15
CA SER A 3 27.86 2.43 -0.32
C SER A 3 26.76 2.69 0.70
N ILE A 4 25.57 3.07 0.22
CA ILE A 4 24.37 3.17 1.06
C ILE A 4 23.84 1.74 1.19
N THR A 5 24.05 1.14 2.35
CA THR A 5 23.40 -0.09 2.77
C THR A 5 21.89 0.17 2.82
N ARG A 6 21.17 -0.35 1.82
CA ARG A 6 19.71 -0.50 1.90
C ARG A 6 19.42 -1.35 3.14
N HIS A 7 18.61 -0.84 4.05
CA HIS A 7 18.10 -1.63 5.15
C HIS A 7 17.27 -2.78 4.58
N ASP A 8 17.75 -4.00 4.85
CA ASP A 8 17.05 -5.26 4.61
C ASP A 8 15.83 -5.36 5.52
N SER A 9 14.76 -4.66 5.15
CA SER A 9 13.40 -5.10 5.50
C SER A 9 12.93 -5.95 4.32
N PRO A 10 12.86 -7.29 4.44
CA PRO A 10 12.46 -8.18 3.33
C PRO A 10 11.09 -7.81 2.74
N ASP A 11 10.25 -7.08 3.48
CA ASP A 11 8.91 -6.69 3.07
C ASP A 11 8.88 -5.39 2.25
N GLY A 12 9.79 -4.45 2.53
CA GLY A 12 9.90 -3.20 1.78
C GLY A 12 10.41 -3.42 0.36
N SER A 13 11.30 -4.40 0.17
CA SER A 13 11.76 -4.82 -1.16
C SER A 13 10.67 -5.52 -1.97
N VAL A 14 9.74 -6.25 -1.34
CA VAL A 14 8.62 -6.87 -2.04
C VAL A 14 7.57 -5.84 -2.42
N PHE A 15 7.28 -4.87 -1.53
CA PHE A 15 6.48 -3.71 -1.90
C PHE A 15 7.09 -2.97 -3.07
N HIS A 16 8.41 -2.74 -3.02
CA HIS A 16 9.14 -2.12 -4.12
C HIS A 16 9.08 -2.99 -5.37
N GLU A 17 9.25 -4.31 -5.33
CA GLU A 17 9.15 -5.20 -6.49
C GLU A 17 7.74 -5.19 -7.10
N VAL A 18 6.71 -5.42 -6.28
CA VAL A 18 5.29 -5.42 -6.70
C VAL A 18 4.90 -4.07 -7.30
N LEU A 19 5.39 -2.97 -6.73
CA LEU A 19 5.10 -1.62 -7.22
C LEU A 19 6.02 -1.17 -8.37
N SER A 20 7.28 -1.61 -8.44
CA SER A 20 8.31 -1.10 -9.38
C SER A 20 8.42 -1.90 -10.67
N GLU A 21 8.21 -3.23 -10.64
CA GLU A 21 8.26 -4.05 -11.86
C GLU A 21 7.10 -3.75 -12.82
N HIS A 22 6.02 -3.17 -12.29
CA HIS A 22 4.86 -2.74 -13.07
C HIS A 22 4.72 -1.22 -12.97
N ARG A 23 5.28 -0.51 -13.95
CA ARG A 23 5.01 0.92 -14.18
C ARG A 23 3.49 1.15 -14.21
N VAL A 24 2.92 1.49 -13.05
CA VAL A 24 1.61 2.12 -12.81
C VAL A 24 0.37 1.23 -12.99
N VAL A 25 0.50 -0.10 -13.14
CA VAL A 25 -0.65 -1.02 -13.13
C VAL A 25 -0.32 -2.33 -12.41
N CYS A 26 0.04 -2.27 -11.14
CA CYS A 26 -0.14 -3.43 -10.28
C CYS A 26 -1.65 -3.71 -10.24
N TYR A 27 -2.07 -4.97 -10.14
CA TYR A 27 -3.48 -5.30 -9.92
C TYR A 27 -3.87 -4.84 -8.51
N VAL A 28 -4.05 -3.54 -8.31
CA VAL A 28 -4.49 -3.02 -7.02
C VAL A 28 -5.98 -3.29 -6.93
N HIS A 29 -6.35 -4.30 -6.16
CA HIS A 29 -7.73 -4.65 -5.92
C HIS A 29 -8.27 -3.87 -4.74
N TRP A 30 -9.18 -2.94 -5.04
CA TRP A 30 -9.81 -2.11 -4.02
C TRP A 30 -11.07 -2.80 -3.50
N LYS A 31 -11.12 -3.03 -2.18
CA LYS A 31 -12.39 -3.41 -1.54
C LYS A 31 -13.41 -2.26 -1.72
N PRO A 32 -14.71 -2.56 -1.88
CA PRO A 32 -15.74 -1.54 -2.08
C PRO A 32 -15.80 -0.48 -0.95
N LEU A 33 -15.38 -0.83 0.27
CA LEU A 33 -15.31 0.11 1.39
C LEU A 33 -14.21 1.16 1.16
N ALA A 34 -12.98 0.72 0.92
CA ALA A 34 -11.84 1.59 0.63
C ALA A 34 -12.12 2.52 -0.56
N ARG A 35 -12.67 1.97 -1.65
CA ARG A 35 -13.03 2.76 -2.84
C ARG A 35 -14.05 3.86 -2.51
N ARG A 36 -15.14 3.52 -1.81
CA ARG A 36 -16.16 4.49 -1.41
C ARG A 36 -15.59 5.58 -0.51
N TRP A 37 -14.68 5.22 0.39
CA TRP A 37 -14.03 6.21 1.25
C TRP A 37 -13.26 7.25 0.44
N ILE A 38 -12.44 6.83 -0.54
CA ILE A 38 -11.72 7.74 -1.43
C ILE A 38 -12.69 8.67 -2.18
N GLU A 39 -13.74 8.11 -2.78
CA GLU A 39 -14.73 8.87 -3.56
C GLU A 39 -15.44 9.93 -2.72
N GLN A 40 -15.71 9.66 -1.44
CA GLN A 40 -16.40 10.58 -0.53
C GLN A 40 -15.48 11.62 0.11
N ASN A 41 -14.25 11.22 0.46
CA ASN A 41 -13.39 12.02 1.32
C ASN A 41 -12.29 12.76 0.57
N LEU A 42 -11.93 12.30 -0.64
CA LEU A 42 -10.88 12.92 -1.46
C LEU A 42 -11.46 13.34 -2.82
N PRO A 43 -12.42 14.28 -2.86
CA PRO A 43 -13.04 14.71 -4.12
C PRO A 43 -11.98 15.23 -5.09
N GLY A 44 -12.05 14.76 -6.34
CA GLY A 44 -11.06 15.05 -7.38
C GLY A 44 -9.83 14.16 -7.39
N TRP A 45 -9.66 13.26 -6.41
CA TRP A 45 -8.65 12.21 -6.45
C TRP A 45 -9.28 10.90 -6.93
N GLY A 46 -8.88 10.47 -8.12
CA GLY A 46 -9.24 9.14 -8.63
C GLY A 46 -8.39 8.05 -8.02
N ILE A 47 -8.89 6.80 -8.06
CA ILE A 47 -8.17 5.61 -7.58
C ILE A 47 -6.76 5.51 -8.20
N THR A 48 -6.62 5.77 -9.50
CA THR A 48 -5.32 5.79 -10.19
C THR A 48 -4.34 6.78 -9.57
N ALA A 49 -4.80 7.97 -9.18
CA ALA A 49 -3.93 8.98 -8.57
C ALA A 49 -3.47 8.53 -7.17
N ILE A 50 -4.33 7.85 -6.42
CA ILE A 50 -3.96 7.29 -5.11
C ILE A 50 -2.95 6.14 -5.26
N VAL A 51 -3.15 5.23 -6.22
CA VAL A 51 -2.17 4.18 -6.53
C VAL A 51 -0.81 4.77 -6.91
N GLN A 52 -0.80 5.84 -7.71
CA GLN A 52 0.44 6.55 -8.04
C GLN A 52 1.12 7.15 -6.80
N LEU A 53 0.36 7.72 -5.87
CA LEU A 53 0.92 8.23 -4.61
C LEU A 53 1.47 7.11 -3.72
N MET A 54 0.80 5.96 -3.63
CA MET A 54 1.30 4.79 -2.92
C MET A 54 2.64 4.34 -3.50
N TRP A 55 2.73 4.24 -4.84
CA TRP A 55 3.96 3.91 -5.54
C TRP A 55 5.08 4.91 -5.22
N GLN A 56 4.82 6.21 -5.37
CA GLN A 56 5.80 7.27 -5.11
C GLN A 56 6.26 7.29 -3.65
N TRP A 57 5.36 6.98 -2.71
CA TRP A 57 5.68 6.90 -1.29
C TRP A 57 6.70 5.80 -1.04
N VAL A 58 6.43 4.59 -1.51
CA VAL A 58 7.33 3.43 -1.35
C VAL A 58 8.66 3.67 -2.07
N ASP A 59 8.64 4.17 -3.30
CA ASP A 59 9.85 4.43 -4.09
C ASP A 59 10.79 5.45 -3.42
N ARG A 60 10.22 6.42 -2.70
CA ARG A 60 10.99 7.43 -1.94
C ARG A 60 11.47 6.94 -0.58
N GLY A 61 11.24 5.68 -0.22
CA GLY A 61 11.58 5.13 1.09
C GLY A 61 10.60 5.55 2.19
N GLY A 62 9.35 5.83 1.83
CA GLY A 62 8.28 6.09 2.78
C GLY A 62 8.01 4.88 3.68
N GLU A 63 7.58 5.16 4.90
CA GLU A 63 7.32 4.14 5.91
C GLU A 63 6.13 3.25 5.51
N VAL A 64 6.31 1.94 5.67
CA VAL A 64 5.29 0.91 5.50
C VAL A 64 5.34 0.03 6.74
N ASP A 65 4.29 0.07 7.55
CA ASP A 65 4.22 -0.74 8.75
C ASP A 65 3.76 -2.14 8.39
N ARG A 66 4.49 -3.17 8.82
CA ARG A 66 4.03 -4.56 8.75
C ARG A 66 3.34 -4.93 10.05
N VAL A 67 2.06 -5.31 9.97
CA VAL A 67 1.24 -5.67 11.12
C VAL A 67 0.77 -7.11 10.99
N GLU A 68 0.89 -7.90 12.06
CA GLU A 68 0.41 -9.28 12.08
C GLU A 68 -1.12 -9.30 11.87
N GLU A 69 -1.59 -10.19 10.99
CA GLU A 69 -3.03 -10.37 10.79
C GLU A 69 -3.63 -11.14 11.97
N THR A 70 -4.60 -10.50 12.63
CA THR A 70 -5.24 -11.03 13.84
C THR A 70 -6.67 -11.48 13.58
N LYS A 71 -7.28 -11.07 12.47
CA LYS A 71 -8.64 -11.46 12.12
C LYS A 71 -8.66 -12.90 11.63
N GLU A 72 -9.44 -13.72 12.33
CA GLU A 72 -9.57 -15.16 12.07
C GLU A 72 -9.93 -15.48 10.61
N GLU A 73 -10.81 -14.67 10.01
CA GLU A 73 -11.26 -14.81 8.61
C GLU A 73 -10.16 -14.59 7.55
N TYR A 74 -8.96 -14.16 7.95
CA TYR A 74 -7.86 -13.87 7.04
C TYR A 74 -6.55 -14.57 7.38
N ARG A 75 -6.43 -15.18 8.57
CA ARG A 75 -5.20 -15.80 9.05
C ARG A 75 -4.74 -17.01 8.25
N ASP A 76 -5.67 -17.67 7.56
CA ASP A 76 -5.40 -18.80 6.67
C ASP A 76 -4.74 -18.38 5.35
N LYS A 77 -5.02 -17.16 4.88
CA LYS A 77 -4.51 -16.62 3.61
C LYS A 77 -3.43 -15.56 3.78
N TRP A 78 -3.44 -14.80 4.88
CA TRP A 78 -2.57 -13.65 5.11
C TRP A 78 -1.98 -13.70 6.51
N THR A 79 -0.65 -13.70 6.60
CA THR A 79 0.05 -13.61 7.89
C THR A 79 0.18 -12.18 8.38
N HIS A 80 0.18 -11.21 7.46
CA HIS A 80 0.36 -9.79 7.76
C HIS A 80 -0.51 -8.92 6.84
N HIS A 81 -0.83 -7.72 7.31
CA HIS A 81 -1.20 -6.59 6.47
C HIS A 81 -0.14 -5.49 6.57
N TYR A 82 -0.22 -4.53 5.66
CA TYR A 82 0.76 -3.49 5.47
C TYR A 82 0.10 -2.14 5.36
N ASP A 83 0.59 -1.20 6.14
CA ASP A 83 -0.06 0.09 6.32
C ASP A 83 0.82 1.21 5.81
N LEU A 84 0.26 2.02 4.92
CA LEU A 84 0.91 3.19 4.36
C LEU A 84 0.26 4.46 4.91
N ARG A 85 1.09 5.45 5.25
CA ARG A 85 0.63 6.79 5.64
C ARG A 85 1.04 7.79 4.57
N ILE A 86 0.25 7.86 3.51
CA ILE A 86 0.58 8.68 2.34
C ILE A 86 0.07 10.12 2.50
N PRO A 87 0.87 11.14 2.15
CA PRO A 87 0.38 12.51 2.07
C PRO A 87 -0.47 12.70 0.80
N VAL A 88 -1.70 13.20 0.97
CA VAL A 88 -2.61 13.61 -0.10
C VAL A 88 -2.95 15.09 0.13
N LYS A 89 -2.25 15.98 -0.61
CA LYS A 89 -2.25 17.44 -0.34
C LYS A 89 -1.83 17.74 1.10
N ASP A 90 -2.72 18.35 1.87
CA ASP A 90 -2.60 18.76 3.26
C ASP A 90 -3.08 17.68 4.26
N ARG A 91 -3.52 16.52 3.75
CA ARG A 91 -4.01 15.40 4.57
C ARG A 91 -3.02 14.25 4.59
N ARG A 92 -2.94 13.55 5.72
CA ARG A 92 -2.37 12.20 5.77
C ARG A 92 -3.49 11.20 5.64
N VAL A 93 -3.30 10.21 4.78
CA VAL A 93 -4.27 9.16 4.53
C VAL A 93 -3.64 7.82 4.89
N TYR A 94 -4.35 7.06 5.70
CA TYR A 94 -4.00 5.69 6.05
C TYR A 94 -4.53 4.74 4.98
N VAL A 95 -3.67 3.86 4.48
CA VAL A 95 -4.04 2.85 3.48
C VAL A 95 -3.57 1.49 3.99
N GLU A 96 -4.52 0.64 4.37
CA GLU A 96 -4.27 -0.74 4.80
C GLU A 96 -4.32 -1.66 3.58
N THR A 97 -3.29 -2.48 3.45
CA THR A 97 -3.09 -3.35 2.29
C THR A 97 -2.69 -4.75 2.66
N ARG A 98 -3.00 -5.71 1.79
CA ARG A 98 -2.48 -7.07 1.85
C ARG A 98 -1.80 -7.41 0.54
N LEU A 99 -0.65 -8.09 0.62
CA LEU A 99 0.13 -8.43 -0.55
C LEU A 99 0.07 -9.92 -0.84
N ASP A 100 -0.44 -10.25 -2.03
CA ASP A 100 -0.19 -11.52 -2.68
C ASP A 100 1.16 -11.45 -3.39
N ILE A 101 2.18 -12.08 -2.81
CA ILE A 101 3.53 -12.02 -3.33
C ILE A 101 3.66 -12.89 -4.58
N GLU A 102 2.96 -14.03 -4.62
CA GLU A 102 3.00 -14.97 -5.75
C GLU A 102 2.37 -14.34 -6.99
N ASP A 103 1.16 -13.78 -6.84
CA ASP A 103 0.43 -13.15 -7.93
C ASP A 103 0.83 -11.67 -8.17
N LYS A 104 1.72 -11.12 -7.34
CA LYS A 104 2.15 -9.70 -7.35
C LYS A 104 0.96 -8.73 -7.28
N VAL A 105 0.02 -9.04 -6.38
CA VAL A 105 -1.25 -8.31 -6.21
C VAL A 105 -1.28 -7.58 -4.88
N ALA A 106 -1.68 -6.31 -4.89
CA ALA A 106 -1.96 -5.56 -3.68
C ALA A 106 -3.48 -5.40 -3.49
N TYR A 107 -4.02 -5.87 -2.38
CA TYR A 107 -5.40 -5.65 -2.00
C TYR A 107 -5.49 -4.46 -1.04
N VAL A 108 -6.11 -3.37 -1.46
CA VAL A 108 -6.43 -2.26 -0.55
C VAL A 108 -7.72 -2.59 0.18
N VAL A 109 -7.60 -2.89 1.46
CA VAL A 109 -8.69 -3.40 2.28
C VAL A 109 -9.40 -2.30 3.06
N ASN A 110 -8.67 -1.27 3.47
CA ASN A 110 -9.22 -0.14 4.21
C ASN A 110 -8.49 1.17 3.89
N VAL A 111 -9.21 2.29 3.98
CA VAL A 111 -8.65 3.64 3.88
C VAL A 111 -9.39 4.53 4.86
N HIS A 112 -8.66 5.34 5.62
CA HIS A 112 -9.23 6.33 6.52
C HIS A 112 -8.23 7.45 6.84
N ASP A 113 -8.69 8.49 7.53
CA ASP A 113 -7.81 9.45 8.18
C ASP A 113 -7.18 8.79 9.43
N PRO A 114 -5.94 9.14 9.82
CA PRO A 114 -5.26 8.63 11.01
C PRO A 114 -6.04 8.79 12.32
#